data_AF-A0A971YDG6-F1
#
_entry.id   AF-A0A971YDG6-F1
#
_cell.length_a   1.000
_cell.length_b   1.000
_cell.length_c   1.000
_cell.angle_alpha   90.00
_cell.angle_beta   90.00
_cell.angle_gamma   90.00
#
_symmetry.space_group_name_H-M   'P 1'
#
loop_
_entity.id
_entity.type
_entity.pdbx_description
1 polymer ?
#
loop_
_entity_poly.entity_id
_entity_poly.type
_entity_poly.pdbx_seq_one_letter_code
_entity_poly.pdbx_strand_id
1 'polypeptide(L)'
;MSEIDLHTHTTASDGTCTPRELVSLAVRLGLRAIAVTDHDTVQGLPEACAAGQELGLEVIPGCELSVHVAQGSMHILGLWIPATPKRLHTELHHLTTLRQQRNEAIIANLNVAGVPVTYAELTATATGGTIGRPHIAQLLIHKGVARDMTDAFTHWLRPGTKGYAPKAKLSPSQAISVLKDEGATVILAHPCTLRLEGTALEKTVKDLKDLGLDGVETIYSMHTQAQTNAYAAMCKKLDLLESAGSDFHGANKPNIHLGRGKGGLRASYAILERMKAHRQRLGLPTGS
;
A
#
# COMPACT_ATOMS: atom_id res chain seq x y z
N MET A 1 21.13 -16.58 6.20
CA MET A 1 20.89 -15.16 5.85
C MET A 1 19.77 -14.65 6.73
N SER A 2 19.83 -13.40 7.18
CA SER A 2 18.89 -12.80 8.15
C SER A 2 18.18 -11.60 7.55
N GLU A 3 17.87 -11.65 6.25
CA GLU A 3 17.25 -10.53 5.52
C GLU A 3 15.72 -10.61 5.63
N ILE A 4 15.04 -9.47 5.54
CA ILE A 4 13.57 -9.34 5.62
C ILE A 4 13.04 -8.44 4.51
N ASP A 5 11.72 -8.47 4.31
CA ASP A 5 11.02 -7.50 3.47
C ASP A 5 9.63 -7.15 4.05
N LEU A 6 9.47 -5.98 4.65
CA LEU A 6 8.25 -5.59 5.36
C LEU A 6 7.28 -4.76 4.52
N HIS A 7 7.43 -4.76 3.20
CA HIS A 7 6.52 -4.07 2.29
C HIS A 7 6.43 -4.81 0.96
N THR A 8 5.40 -5.64 0.79
CA THR A 8 5.22 -6.48 -0.39
C THR A 8 3.75 -6.62 -0.75
N HIS A 9 3.48 -6.82 -2.05
CA HIS A 9 2.13 -6.86 -2.61
C HIS A 9 1.86 -8.17 -3.33
N THR A 10 0.62 -8.60 -3.29
CA THR A 10 0.13 -9.86 -3.88
C THR A 10 -0.96 -9.57 -4.90
N THR A 11 -1.49 -10.63 -5.53
CA THR A 11 -2.67 -10.54 -6.39
C THR A 11 -3.95 -10.12 -5.65
N ALA A 12 -3.94 -10.03 -4.31
CA ALA A 12 -5.07 -9.46 -3.57
C ALA A 12 -5.23 -7.95 -3.84
N SER A 13 -4.17 -7.26 -4.26
CA SER A 13 -4.22 -5.88 -4.75
C SER A 13 -3.62 -5.73 -6.15
N ASP A 14 -2.38 -5.29 -6.28
CA ASP A 14 -1.72 -4.98 -7.55
C ASP A 14 -0.33 -5.63 -7.72
N GLY A 15 -0.01 -6.62 -6.89
CA GLY A 15 1.09 -7.55 -7.13
C GLY A 15 0.71 -8.63 -8.15
N THR A 16 1.72 -9.34 -8.66
CA THR A 16 1.51 -10.44 -9.64
C THR A 16 1.74 -11.84 -9.09
N CYS A 17 2.20 -11.96 -7.84
CA CYS A 17 2.32 -13.24 -7.16
C CYS A 17 1.10 -13.44 -6.26
N THR A 18 0.53 -14.65 -6.24
CA THR A 18 -0.45 -14.99 -5.20
C THR A 18 0.19 -14.88 -3.81
N PRO A 19 -0.61 -14.71 -2.74
CA PRO A 19 -0.09 -14.71 -1.38
C PRO A 19 0.84 -15.91 -1.10
N ARG A 20 0.46 -17.12 -1.53
CA ARG A 20 1.32 -18.31 -1.40
C ARG A 20 2.57 -18.27 -2.27
N GLU A 21 2.47 -17.81 -3.51
CA GLU A 21 3.63 -17.70 -4.41
C GLU A 21 4.68 -16.72 -3.87
N LEU A 22 4.22 -15.61 -3.28
CA LEU A 22 5.07 -14.62 -2.63
C LEU A 22 5.84 -15.23 -1.45
N VAL A 23 5.16 -15.94 -0.55
CA VAL A 23 5.79 -16.66 0.56
C VAL A 23 6.79 -17.70 0.05
N SER A 24 6.40 -18.49 -0.95
CA SER A 24 7.26 -19.50 -1.56
C SER A 24 8.52 -18.89 -2.19
N LEU A 25 8.39 -17.72 -2.82
CA LEU A 25 9.51 -16.98 -3.39
C LEU A 25 10.44 -16.45 -2.28
N ALA A 26 9.90 -15.90 -1.20
CA ALA A 26 10.68 -15.43 -0.06
C ALA A 26 11.52 -16.54 0.57
N VAL A 27 10.95 -17.74 0.74
CA VAL A 27 11.66 -18.93 1.23
C VAL A 27 12.80 -19.32 0.28
N ARG A 28 12.55 -19.38 -1.03
CA ARG A 28 13.59 -19.69 -2.03
C ARG A 28 14.74 -18.67 -2.02
N LEU A 29 14.45 -17.41 -1.72
CA LEU A 29 15.44 -16.35 -1.61
C LEU A 29 16.16 -16.32 -0.25
N GLY A 30 15.76 -17.17 0.70
CA GLY A 30 16.36 -17.26 2.02
C GLY A 30 16.04 -16.07 2.94
N LEU A 31 14.92 -15.39 2.70
CA LEU A 31 14.41 -14.37 3.62
C LEU A 31 13.92 -15.02 4.91
N ARG A 32 14.10 -14.32 6.03
CA ARG A 32 13.67 -14.80 7.35
C ARG A 32 12.23 -14.40 7.68
N ALA A 33 11.80 -13.24 7.17
CA ALA A 33 10.45 -12.76 7.34
C ALA A 33 10.03 -11.86 6.17
N ILE A 34 8.73 -11.83 5.89
CA ILE A 34 8.10 -10.83 5.01
C ILE A 34 6.86 -10.23 5.67
N ALA A 35 6.42 -9.06 5.22
CA ALA A 35 5.07 -8.56 5.48
C ALA A 35 4.26 -8.47 4.20
N VAL A 36 3.03 -8.97 4.22
CA VAL A 36 2.06 -8.80 3.12
C VAL A 36 1.25 -7.55 3.42
N THR A 37 1.35 -6.54 2.56
CA THR A 37 0.83 -5.19 2.80
C THR A 37 0.04 -4.67 1.59
N ASP A 38 -0.87 -5.50 1.08
CA ASP A 38 -1.69 -5.18 -0.07
C ASP A 38 -2.46 -3.85 0.07
N HIS A 39 -2.64 -3.15 -1.04
CA HIS A 39 -3.30 -1.86 -1.09
C HIS A 39 -4.80 -1.92 -0.75
N ASP A 40 -5.21 -1.14 0.27
CA ASP A 40 -6.61 -0.95 0.65
C ASP A 40 -7.38 -2.29 0.85
N THR A 41 -6.71 -3.39 1.27
CA THR A 41 -7.32 -4.71 1.46
C THR A 41 -6.54 -5.56 2.47
N VAL A 42 -7.21 -6.58 3.03
CA VAL A 42 -6.61 -7.61 3.91
C VAL A 42 -6.91 -9.04 3.42
N GLN A 43 -7.48 -9.16 2.21
CA GLN A 43 -8.00 -10.44 1.70
C GLN A 43 -6.91 -11.50 1.48
N GLY A 44 -5.67 -11.09 1.19
CA GLY A 44 -4.54 -12.01 0.98
C GLY A 44 -3.93 -12.58 2.26
N LEU A 45 -4.25 -12.00 3.44
CA LEU A 45 -3.57 -12.33 4.69
C LEU A 45 -3.78 -13.78 5.16
N PRO A 46 -5.01 -14.35 5.13
CA PRO A 46 -5.22 -15.73 5.58
C PRO A 46 -4.38 -16.74 4.79
N GLU A 47 -4.31 -16.58 3.47
CA GLU A 47 -3.52 -17.45 2.59
C GLU A 47 -2.01 -17.28 2.83
N ALA A 48 -1.54 -16.03 2.95
CA ALA A 48 -0.13 -15.74 3.21
C ALA A 48 0.32 -16.33 4.56
N CYS A 49 -0.44 -16.11 5.63
CA CYS A 49 -0.10 -16.63 6.95
C CYS A 49 -0.10 -18.17 6.99
N ALA A 50 -1.10 -18.81 6.36
CA ALA A 50 -1.14 -20.27 6.26
C ALA A 50 0.07 -20.83 5.49
N ALA A 51 0.44 -20.21 4.36
CA ALA A 51 1.63 -20.60 3.61
C ALA A 51 2.92 -20.38 4.42
N GLY A 52 3.00 -19.29 5.19
CA GLY A 52 4.14 -18.99 6.06
C GLY A 52 4.35 -20.07 7.13
N GLN A 53 3.26 -20.46 7.80
CA GLN A 53 3.27 -21.53 8.80
C GLN A 53 3.73 -22.87 8.20
N GLU A 54 3.24 -23.21 7.02
CA GLU A 54 3.59 -24.47 6.33
C GLU A 54 5.06 -24.50 5.86
N LEU A 55 5.56 -23.38 5.34
CA LEU A 55 6.89 -23.28 4.74
C LEU A 55 7.98 -22.80 5.72
N GLY A 56 7.63 -22.53 6.97
CA GLY A 56 8.56 -22.07 8.00
C GLY A 56 9.07 -20.63 7.80
N LEU A 57 8.28 -19.78 7.14
CA LEU A 57 8.57 -18.36 6.96
C LEU A 57 7.73 -17.53 7.93
N GLU A 58 8.34 -16.58 8.61
CA GLU A 58 7.59 -15.60 9.38
C GLU A 58 6.88 -14.60 8.44
N VAL A 59 5.56 -14.59 8.48
CA VAL A 59 4.73 -13.67 7.69
C VAL A 59 4.06 -12.69 8.63
N ILE A 60 4.35 -11.40 8.49
CA ILE A 60 3.70 -10.34 9.24
C ILE A 60 2.43 -9.90 8.48
N PRO A 61 1.23 -10.15 9.02
CA PRO A 61 0.00 -9.73 8.37
C PRO A 61 -0.10 -8.19 8.38
N GLY A 62 -0.34 -7.58 7.22
CA GLY A 62 -0.38 -6.13 7.09
C GLY A 62 -1.32 -5.61 6.01
N CYS A 63 -1.34 -4.29 5.83
CA CYS A 63 -2.01 -3.63 4.71
C CYS A 63 -1.36 -2.27 4.44
N GLU A 64 -1.50 -1.75 3.22
CA GLU A 64 -1.08 -0.39 2.85
C GLU A 64 -2.30 0.49 2.53
N LEU A 65 -2.57 1.48 3.37
CA LEU A 65 -3.71 2.38 3.20
C LEU A 65 -3.34 3.59 2.33
N SER A 66 -4.16 3.84 1.32
CA SER A 66 -4.13 5.06 0.50
C SER A 66 -4.60 6.29 1.29
N VAL A 67 -3.70 7.22 1.60
CA VAL A 67 -4.03 8.43 2.38
C VAL A 67 -4.10 9.68 1.49
N HIS A 68 -5.00 10.59 1.84
CA HIS A 68 -5.11 11.90 1.22
C HIS A 68 -4.01 12.83 1.72
N VAL A 69 -3.32 13.49 0.80
CA VAL A 69 -2.33 14.53 1.07
C VAL A 69 -2.41 15.59 -0.03
N ALA A 70 -2.09 16.83 0.32
CA ALA A 70 -2.15 17.96 -0.62
C ALA A 70 -1.14 17.84 -1.77
N GLN A 71 0.04 17.28 -1.49
CA GLN A 71 1.13 17.11 -2.45
C GLN A 71 1.69 15.69 -2.38
N GLY A 72 2.06 15.14 -3.54
CA GLY A 72 2.65 13.81 -3.63
C GLY A 72 1.64 12.69 -3.39
N SER A 73 2.11 11.58 -2.85
CA SER A 73 1.30 10.47 -2.36
C SER A 73 1.72 10.11 -0.95
N MET A 74 0.76 9.76 -0.10
CA MET A 74 1.00 9.28 1.25
C MET A 74 0.37 7.90 1.39
N HIS A 75 1.16 6.95 1.85
CA HIS A 75 0.65 5.63 2.24
C HIS A 75 1.11 5.29 3.65
N ILE A 76 0.23 4.59 4.38
CA ILE A 76 0.47 4.17 5.75
C ILE A 76 0.36 2.65 5.80
N LEU A 77 1.42 1.98 6.25
CA LEU A 77 1.38 0.55 6.52
C LEU A 77 0.80 0.31 7.90
N GLY A 78 -0.10 -0.65 8.01
CA GLY A 78 -0.45 -1.29 9.26
C GLY A 78 0.16 -2.68 9.30
N LEU A 79 1.00 -2.98 10.29
CA LEU A 79 1.62 -4.29 10.49
C LEU A 79 1.04 -4.98 11.73
N TRP A 80 1.07 -6.33 11.74
CA TRP A 80 0.39 -7.17 12.73
C TRP A 80 -1.11 -6.93 12.79
N ILE A 81 -1.76 -6.87 11.62
CA ILE A 81 -3.21 -6.82 11.52
C ILE A 81 -3.79 -8.14 12.06
N PRO A 82 -4.74 -8.11 13.01
CA PRO A 82 -5.33 -9.32 13.57
C PRO A 82 -6.15 -10.05 12.50
N ALA A 83 -6.34 -11.36 12.68
CA ALA A 83 -7.13 -12.19 11.74
C ALA A 83 -8.57 -11.70 11.53
N THR A 84 -9.13 -10.97 12.51
CA THR A 84 -10.47 -10.39 12.45
C THR A 84 -10.43 -8.89 12.75
N PRO A 85 -9.98 -8.04 11.80
CA PRO A 85 -9.78 -6.62 12.04
C PRO A 85 -11.09 -5.86 11.79
N LYS A 86 -11.96 -5.78 12.81
CA LYS A 86 -13.36 -5.34 12.64
C LYS A 86 -13.50 -3.89 12.16
N ARG A 87 -12.77 -2.96 12.76
CA ARG A 87 -12.81 -1.53 12.45
C ARG A 87 -12.22 -1.28 11.07
N LEU A 88 -11.07 -1.87 10.78
CA LEU A 88 -10.43 -1.79 9.47
C LEU A 88 -11.31 -2.39 8.37
N HIS A 89 -11.91 -3.56 8.60
CA HIS A 89 -12.82 -4.18 7.64
C HIS A 89 -14.01 -3.27 7.33
N THR A 90 -14.61 -2.65 8.36
CA THR A 90 -15.70 -1.70 8.19
C THR A 90 -15.28 -0.52 7.31
N GLU A 91 -14.09 0.05 7.56
CA GLU A 91 -13.60 1.19 6.81
C GLU A 91 -13.24 0.81 5.36
N LEU A 92 -12.59 -0.34 5.13
CA LEU A 92 -12.25 -0.83 3.80
C LEU A 92 -13.51 -1.15 2.97
N HIS A 93 -14.54 -1.70 3.61
CA HIS A 93 -15.85 -1.91 2.97
C HIS A 93 -16.49 -0.56 2.59
N HIS A 94 -16.44 0.43 3.48
CA HIS A 94 -16.93 1.78 3.17
C HIS A 94 -16.19 2.40 1.97
N LEU A 95 -14.85 2.34 1.93
CA LEU A 95 -14.05 2.81 0.80
C LEU A 95 -14.38 2.08 -0.51
N THR A 96 -14.71 0.80 -0.44
CA THR A 96 -15.15 0.00 -1.59
C THR A 96 -16.48 0.51 -2.13
N THR A 97 -17.46 0.77 -1.25
CA THR A 97 -18.74 1.38 -1.63
C THR A 97 -18.54 2.76 -2.26
N LEU A 98 -17.70 3.62 -1.67
CA LEU A 98 -17.40 4.95 -2.23
C LEU A 98 -16.71 4.85 -3.60
N ARG A 99 -15.90 3.81 -3.83
CA ARG A 99 -15.29 3.56 -5.14
C ARG A 99 -16.33 3.17 -6.19
N GLN A 100 -17.29 2.31 -5.83
CA GLN A 100 -18.40 1.97 -6.72
C GLN A 100 -19.21 3.22 -7.09
N GLN A 101 -19.60 4.02 -6.09
CA GLN A 101 -20.32 5.27 -6.32
C GLN A 101 -19.53 6.23 -7.20
N ARG A 102 -18.20 6.30 -7.03
CA ARG A 102 -17.33 7.09 -7.92
C ARG A 102 -17.36 6.55 -9.35
N ASN A 103 -17.32 5.24 -9.55
CA ASN A 103 -17.38 4.66 -10.89
C ASN A 103 -18.72 4.99 -11.56
N GLU A 104 -19.83 4.91 -10.83
CA GLU A 104 -21.16 5.33 -11.31
C GLU A 104 -21.19 6.82 -11.68
N ALA A 105 -20.60 7.69 -10.85
CA ALA A 105 -20.48 9.12 -11.14
C ALA A 105 -19.63 9.41 -12.40
N ILE A 106 -18.51 8.71 -12.59
CA ILE A 106 -17.69 8.81 -13.80
C ILE A 106 -18.51 8.43 -15.03
N ILE A 107 -19.25 7.32 -14.96
CA ILE A 107 -20.10 6.86 -16.06
C ILE A 107 -21.17 7.90 -16.39
N ALA A 108 -21.86 8.44 -15.38
CA ALA A 108 -22.86 9.49 -15.56
C ALA A 108 -22.25 10.72 -16.25
N ASN A 109 -21.06 11.15 -15.82
CA ASN A 109 -20.34 12.28 -16.41
C ASN A 109 -19.94 12.03 -17.88
N LEU A 110 -19.48 10.82 -18.21
CA LEU A 110 -19.16 10.43 -19.59
C LEU A 110 -20.41 10.41 -20.48
N ASN A 111 -21.54 9.91 -19.97
CA ASN A 111 -22.82 9.90 -20.69
C ASN A 111 -23.28 11.33 -21.02
N VAL A 112 -23.19 12.26 -20.05
CA VAL A 112 -23.48 13.68 -20.28
C VAL A 112 -22.55 14.29 -21.34
N ALA A 113 -21.29 13.83 -21.40
CA ALA A 113 -20.32 14.25 -22.39
C ALA A 113 -20.51 13.64 -23.79
N GLY A 114 -21.57 12.85 -24.01
CA GLY A 114 -21.88 12.20 -25.28
C GLY A 114 -21.16 10.87 -25.51
N VAL A 115 -20.57 10.27 -24.47
CA VAL A 115 -19.89 8.98 -24.54
C VAL A 115 -20.75 7.92 -23.84
N PRO A 116 -21.56 7.14 -24.58
CA PRO A 116 -22.46 6.17 -23.98
C PRO A 116 -21.69 5.01 -23.34
N VAL A 117 -21.78 4.92 -22.02
CA VAL A 117 -21.15 3.91 -21.16
C VAL A 117 -22.17 3.42 -20.14
N THR A 118 -22.19 2.11 -19.91
CA THR A 118 -23.00 1.48 -18.85
C THR A 118 -22.11 0.81 -17.81
N TYR A 119 -22.67 0.60 -16.61
CA TYR A 119 -21.96 -0.14 -15.56
C TYR A 119 -21.75 -1.61 -15.95
N ALA A 120 -22.69 -2.21 -16.69
CA ALA A 120 -22.58 -3.58 -17.21
C ALA A 120 -21.36 -3.75 -18.14
N GLU A 121 -21.14 -2.80 -19.05
CA GLU A 121 -19.95 -2.79 -19.91
C GLU A 121 -18.67 -2.67 -19.08
N LEU A 122 -18.67 -1.80 -18.05
CA LEU A 122 -17.53 -1.66 -17.16
C LEU A 122 -17.23 -2.98 -16.41
N THR A 123 -18.25 -3.65 -15.88
CA THR A 123 -18.07 -4.95 -15.21
C THR A 123 -17.56 -6.03 -16.17
N ALA A 124 -17.98 -6.01 -17.44
CA ALA A 124 -17.52 -6.98 -18.43
C ALA A 124 -16.02 -6.82 -18.79
N THR A 125 -15.45 -5.62 -18.58
CA THR A 125 -14.01 -5.38 -18.76
C THR A 125 -13.14 -5.86 -17.58
N ALA A 126 -13.75 -6.21 -16.45
CA ALA A 126 -13.02 -6.64 -15.26
C ALA A 126 -12.89 -8.17 -15.24
N THR A 127 -11.66 -8.68 -15.29
CA THR A 127 -11.36 -10.12 -15.20
C THR A 127 -11.22 -10.60 -13.75
N GLY A 128 -11.97 -10.00 -12.83
CA GLY A 128 -11.78 -10.13 -11.38
C GLY A 128 -11.02 -8.93 -10.77
N GLY A 129 -10.98 -8.86 -9.44
CA GLY A 129 -10.35 -7.75 -8.71
C GLY A 129 -11.20 -6.48 -8.62
N THR A 130 -10.59 -5.38 -8.18
CA THR A 130 -11.32 -4.13 -7.87
C THR A 130 -11.52 -3.25 -9.11
N ILE A 131 -12.78 -3.01 -9.50
CA ILE A 131 -13.16 -2.15 -10.63
C ILE A 131 -12.81 -0.68 -10.36
N GLY A 132 -12.27 0.03 -11.36
CA GLY A 132 -11.83 1.41 -11.21
C GLY A 132 -11.50 2.11 -12.52
N ARG A 133 -10.92 3.31 -12.43
CA ARG A 133 -10.58 4.17 -13.59
C ARG A 133 -9.79 3.46 -14.71
N PRO A 134 -8.83 2.55 -14.43
CA PRO A 134 -8.13 1.84 -15.51
C PRO A 134 -9.09 1.04 -16.41
N HIS A 135 -10.10 0.40 -15.82
CA HIS A 135 -11.13 -0.33 -16.57
C HIS A 135 -12.01 0.61 -17.41
N ILE A 136 -12.34 1.79 -16.86
CA ILE A 136 -13.06 2.84 -17.60
C ILE A 136 -12.20 3.36 -18.77
N ALA A 137 -10.90 3.58 -18.55
CA ALA A 137 -9.96 3.97 -19.59
C ALA A 137 -9.91 2.93 -20.71
N GLN A 138 -9.85 1.64 -20.35
CA GLN A 138 -9.90 0.54 -21.30
C GLN A 138 -11.21 0.53 -22.10
N LEU A 139 -12.34 0.82 -21.47
CA LEU A 139 -13.63 0.91 -22.16
C LEU A 139 -13.69 2.10 -23.13
N LEU A 140 -13.11 3.25 -22.77
CA LEU A 140 -12.99 4.41 -23.66
C LEU A 140 -12.15 4.08 -24.91
N ILE A 141 -11.09 3.29 -24.75
CA ILE A 141 -10.26 2.82 -25.87
C ILE A 141 -11.05 1.86 -26.76
N HIS A 142 -11.74 0.87 -26.18
CA HIS A 142 -12.56 -0.07 -26.95
C HIS A 142 -13.68 0.62 -27.74
N LYS A 143 -14.23 1.73 -27.22
CA LYS A 143 -15.23 2.55 -27.90
C LYS A 143 -14.66 3.52 -28.94
N GLY A 144 -13.33 3.55 -29.14
CA GLY A 144 -12.66 4.47 -30.05
C GLY A 144 -12.68 5.93 -29.60
N VAL A 145 -13.01 6.20 -28.34
CA VAL A 145 -13.07 7.55 -27.74
C VAL A 145 -11.69 8.03 -27.30
N ALA A 146 -10.82 7.09 -26.94
CA ALA A 146 -9.42 7.33 -26.61
C ALA A 146 -8.52 6.42 -27.45
N ARG A 147 -7.33 6.90 -27.82
CA ARG A 147 -6.36 6.15 -28.61
C ARG A 147 -5.63 5.08 -27.79
N ASP A 148 -5.28 5.44 -26.56
CA ASP A 148 -4.53 4.60 -25.62
C ASP A 148 -4.82 5.01 -24.17
N MET A 149 -4.18 4.33 -23.20
CA MET A 149 -4.38 4.59 -21.77
C MET A 149 -4.00 6.02 -21.38
N THR A 150 -2.91 6.55 -21.95
CA THR A 150 -2.44 7.91 -21.66
C THR A 150 -3.43 8.95 -22.16
N ASP A 151 -3.96 8.76 -23.37
CA ASP A 151 -5.00 9.59 -23.98
C ASP A 151 -6.28 9.58 -23.13
N ALA A 152 -6.73 8.38 -22.71
CA ALA A 152 -7.91 8.21 -21.87
C ALA A 152 -7.77 8.96 -20.53
N PHE A 153 -6.64 8.83 -19.83
CA PHE A 153 -6.43 9.55 -18.58
C PHE A 153 -6.30 11.06 -18.78
N THR A 154 -5.58 11.49 -19.81
CA THR A 154 -5.27 12.91 -20.04
C THR A 154 -6.50 13.73 -20.45
N HIS A 155 -7.36 13.15 -21.29
CA HIS A 155 -8.49 13.89 -21.87
C HIS A 155 -9.83 13.61 -21.19
N TRP A 156 -9.97 12.49 -20.48
CA TRP A 156 -11.28 12.07 -19.97
C TRP A 156 -11.35 11.84 -18.45
N LEU A 157 -10.29 11.35 -17.81
CA LEU A 157 -10.39 10.80 -16.44
C LEU A 157 -9.53 11.48 -15.35
N ARG A 158 -8.82 12.58 -15.66
CA ARG A 158 -8.01 13.34 -14.71
C ARG A 158 -8.79 14.53 -14.12
N PRO A 159 -8.36 15.11 -12.97
CA PRO A 159 -9.01 16.32 -12.45
C PRO A 159 -9.18 17.40 -13.53
N GLY A 160 -10.39 17.93 -13.66
CA GLY A 160 -10.76 18.94 -14.65
C GLY A 160 -11.25 18.43 -16.00
N THR A 161 -11.28 17.11 -16.25
CA THR A 161 -11.84 16.54 -17.50
C THR A 161 -13.28 16.08 -17.34
N LYS A 162 -13.97 15.87 -18.47
CA LYS A 162 -15.41 15.61 -18.53
C LYS A 162 -15.85 14.39 -17.72
N GLY A 163 -15.09 13.29 -17.76
CA GLY A 163 -15.41 12.05 -17.04
C GLY A 163 -14.83 11.96 -15.63
N TYR A 164 -14.32 13.05 -15.06
CA TYR A 164 -13.66 12.97 -13.76
C TYR A 164 -14.65 12.92 -12.59
N ALA A 165 -14.34 12.08 -11.59
CA ALA A 165 -14.90 12.17 -10.25
C ALA A 165 -13.79 11.88 -9.21
N PRO A 166 -13.78 12.58 -8.06
CA PRO A 166 -12.71 12.45 -7.06
C PRO A 166 -12.72 11.09 -6.36
N LYS A 167 -11.52 10.52 -6.09
CA LYS A 167 -11.36 9.32 -5.27
C LYS A 167 -11.48 9.71 -3.80
N ALA A 168 -12.44 9.12 -3.08
CA ALA A 168 -12.43 9.13 -1.62
C ALA A 168 -11.17 8.41 -1.12
N LYS A 169 -10.47 9.06 -0.18
CA LYS A 169 -9.30 8.55 0.50
C LYS A 169 -9.45 8.89 1.98
N LEU A 170 -8.80 8.11 2.84
CA LEU A 170 -8.73 8.42 4.26
C LEU A 170 -7.89 9.68 4.48
N SER A 171 -8.25 10.50 5.46
CA SER A 171 -7.31 11.46 6.03
C SER A 171 -6.19 10.72 6.77
N PRO A 172 -5.03 11.37 7.03
CA PRO A 172 -3.99 10.77 7.85
C PRO A 172 -4.47 10.35 9.24
N SER A 173 -5.30 11.17 9.88
CA SER A 173 -5.88 10.86 11.20
C SER A 173 -6.80 9.64 11.15
N GLN A 174 -7.64 9.52 10.12
CA GLN A 174 -8.52 8.35 9.95
C GLN A 174 -7.72 7.07 9.73
N ALA A 175 -6.72 7.11 8.83
CA ALA A 175 -5.89 5.95 8.52
C ALA A 175 -5.11 5.46 9.75
N ILE A 176 -4.45 6.36 10.47
CA ILE A 176 -3.71 6.00 11.68
C ILE A 176 -4.68 5.49 12.76
N SER A 177 -5.78 6.19 13.03
CA SER A 177 -6.75 5.78 14.05
C SER A 177 -7.32 4.39 13.77
N VAL A 178 -7.74 4.09 12.55
CA VAL A 178 -8.32 2.79 12.18
C VAL A 178 -7.31 1.66 12.39
N LEU A 179 -6.03 1.87 12.05
CA LEU A 179 -4.99 0.88 12.28
C LEU A 179 -4.65 0.71 13.77
N LYS A 180 -4.66 1.81 14.53
CA LYS A 180 -4.43 1.80 15.98
C LYS A 180 -5.54 1.08 16.75
N ASP A 181 -6.79 1.24 16.32
CA ASP A 181 -7.94 0.52 16.89
C ASP A 181 -7.78 -1.01 16.77
N GLU A 182 -6.99 -1.49 15.79
CA GLU A 182 -6.68 -2.91 15.59
C GLU A 182 -5.41 -3.37 16.33
N GLY A 183 -4.71 -2.50 17.06
CA GLY A 183 -3.43 -2.80 17.68
C GLY A 183 -2.28 -2.98 16.67
N ALA A 184 -2.42 -2.44 15.47
CA ALA A 184 -1.39 -2.50 14.44
C ALA A 184 -0.19 -1.61 14.80
N THR A 185 0.98 -1.96 14.29
CA THR A 185 2.14 -1.05 14.23
C THR A 185 2.06 -0.24 12.96
N VAL A 186 2.05 1.09 13.10
CA VAL A 186 1.70 2.04 12.03
C VAL A 186 2.94 2.73 11.49
N ILE A 187 3.24 2.53 10.21
CA ILE A 187 4.47 2.98 9.55
C ILE A 187 4.16 3.90 8.38
N LEU A 188 4.89 5.01 8.25
CA LEU A 188 4.85 5.85 7.05
C LEU A 188 5.67 5.16 5.95
N ALA A 189 5.01 4.76 4.86
CA ALA A 189 5.67 4.14 3.73
C ALA A 189 6.40 5.18 2.87
N HIS A 190 7.53 4.76 2.28
CA HIS A 190 8.33 5.45 1.25
C HIS A 190 8.19 6.98 1.23
N PRO A 191 8.67 7.70 2.27
CA PRO A 191 8.40 9.13 2.46
C PRO A 191 8.81 10.03 1.29
N CYS A 192 9.73 9.57 0.44
CA CYS A 192 10.12 10.29 -0.79
C CYS A 192 8.94 10.57 -1.73
N THR A 193 7.86 9.78 -1.67
CA THR A 193 6.66 9.96 -2.52
C THR A 193 5.80 11.15 -2.09
N LEU A 194 5.98 11.67 -0.87
CA LEU A 194 5.36 12.91 -0.41
C LEU A 194 5.87 14.14 -1.15
N ARG A 195 7.06 14.05 -1.78
CA ARG A 195 7.76 15.19 -2.39
C ARG A 195 8.02 16.34 -1.41
N LEU A 196 8.26 15.98 -0.16
CA LEU A 196 8.67 16.88 0.93
C LEU A 196 10.09 16.55 1.34
N GLU A 197 10.85 17.57 1.73
CA GLU A 197 12.25 17.43 2.17
C GLU A 197 12.52 18.34 3.38
N GLY A 198 13.66 18.10 4.05
CA GLY A 198 14.14 18.92 5.15
C GLY A 198 13.11 19.14 6.27
N THR A 199 12.94 20.40 6.68
CA THR A 199 12.06 20.78 7.79
C THR A 199 10.58 20.52 7.51
N ALA A 200 10.15 20.61 6.26
CA ALA A 200 8.76 20.35 5.89
C ALA A 200 8.40 18.87 6.10
N LEU A 201 9.27 17.96 5.64
CA LEU A 201 9.10 16.53 5.87
C LEU A 201 9.14 16.20 7.37
N GLU A 202 10.13 16.71 8.10
CA GLU A 202 10.25 16.45 9.55
C GLU A 202 9.00 16.92 10.30
N LYS A 203 8.46 18.10 9.95
CA LYS A 203 7.21 18.60 10.53
C LYS A 203 6.07 17.64 10.22
N THR A 204 5.90 17.20 8.97
CA THR A 204 4.85 16.25 8.59
C THR A 204 4.98 14.93 9.36
N VAL A 205 6.18 14.37 9.50
CA VAL A 205 6.39 13.14 10.27
C VAL A 205 6.09 13.35 11.75
N LYS A 206 6.44 14.50 12.31
CA LYS A 206 6.07 14.85 13.69
C LYS A 206 4.54 14.97 13.85
N ASP A 207 3.86 15.64 12.93
CA ASP A 207 2.40 15.76 12.97
C ASP A 207 1.74 14.35 12.89
N LEU A 208 2.28 13.44 12.07
CA LEU A 208 1.82 12.04 12.01
C LEU A 208 2.14 11.27 13.30
N LYS A 209 3.30 11.50 13.91
CA LYS A 209 3.64 10.93 15.22
C LYS A 209 2.64 11.34 16.29
N ASP A 210 2.25 12.62 16.32
CA ASP A 210 1.26 13.14 17.27
C ASP A 210 -0.14 12.50 17.07
N LEU A 211 -0.42 11.97 15.86
CA LEU A 211 -1.61 11.17 15.57
C LEU A 211 -1.48 9.68 15.91
N GLY A 212 -0.27 9.20 16.26
CA GLY A 212 0.01 7.82 16.63
C GLY A 212 0.94 7.06 15.69
N LEU A 213 1.66 7.71 14.77
CA LEU A 213 2.64 7.01 13.94
C LEU A 213 3.73 6.34 14.81
N ASP A 214 4.04 5.06 14.56
CA ASP A 214 5.07 4.31 15.31
C ASP A 214 6.44 4.36 14.63
N GLY A 215 6.47 4.50 13.31
CA GLY A 215 7.70 4.41 12.55
C GLY A 215 7.64 4.92 11.13
N VAL A 216 8.79 4.85 10.45
CA VAL A 216 8.96 5.27 9.06
C VAL A 216 9.73 4.20 8.31
N GLU A 217 9.34 3.93 7.06
CA GLU A 217 10.13 3.12 6.14
C GLU A 217 11.40 3.90 5.75
N THR A 218 12.54 3.53 6.33
CA THR A 218 13.81 4.23 6.11
C THR A 218 14.57 3.62 4.94
N ILE A 219 14.43 2.30 4.74
CA ILE A 219 15.08 1.56 3.65
C ILE A 219 14.01 1.13 2.64
N TYR A 220 14.09 1.70 1.43
CA TYR A 220 13.13 1.48 0.35
C TYR A 220 13.84 1.46 -1.00
N SER A 221 13.29 0.73 -1.98
CA SER A 221 13.89 0.51 -3.30
C SER A 221 14.21 1.77 -4.10
N MET A 222 13.51 2.88 -3.85
CA MET A 222 13.74 4.16 -4.55
C MET A 222 14.43 5.22 -3.68
N HIS A 223 14.76 4.91 -2.43
CA HIS A 223 15.53 5.85 -1.62
C HIS A 223 16.96 5.93 -2.12
N THR A 224 17.46 7.16 -2.23
CA THR A 224 18.90 7.40 -2.29
C THR A 224 19.53 7.10 -0.94
N GLN A 225 20.84 6.84 -0.89
CA GLN A 225 21.55 6.65 0.38
C GLN A 225 21.41 7.87 1.31
N ALA A 226 21.36 9.08 0.73
CA ALA A 226 21.13 10.31 1.47
C ALA A 226 19.73 10.33 2.14
N GLN A 227 18.69 9.91 1.42
CA GLN A 227 17.33 9.78 1.97
C GLN A 227 17.29 8.73 3.08
N THR A 228 17.86 7.54 2.86
CA THR A 228 17.94 6.48 3.88
C THR A 228 18.58 7.01 5.17
N ASN A 229 19.73 7.69 5.07
CA ASN A 229 20.43 8.25 6.22
C ASN A 229 19.62 9.36 6.90
N ALA A 230 18.98 10.24 6.12
CA ALA A 230 18.15 11.32 6.65
C ALA A 230 16.92 10.78 7.38
N TYR A 231 16.25 9.75 6.85
CA TYR A 231 15.07 9.14 7.47
C TYR A 231 15.45 8.38 8.74
N ALA A 232 16.57 7.65 8.75
CA ALA A 232 17.08 7.01 9.96
C ALA A 232 17.43 8.04 11.06
N ALA A 233 18.08 9.15 10.69
CA ALA A 233 18.37 10.24 11.63
C ALA A 233 17.10 10.89 12.18
N MET A 234 16.09 11.09 11.33
CA MET A 234 14.78 11.60 11.73
C MET A 234 14.07 10.63 12.67
N CYS A 235 14.07 9.32 12.40
CA CYS A 235 13.52 8.31 13.30
C CYS A 235 14.18 8.37 14.67
N LYS A 236 15.52 8.45 14.72
CA LYS A 236 16.24 8.59 15.99
C LYS A 236 15.88 9.87 16.74
N LYS A 237 15.78 11.00 16.04
CA LYS A 237 15.44 12.31 16.63
C LYS A 237 14.01 12.34 17.18
N LEU A 238 13.08 11.70 16.48
CA LEU A 238 11.66 11.67 16.83
C LEU A 238 11.27 10.43 17.64
N ASP A 239 12.20 9.58 18.07
CA ASP A 239 11.92 8.31 18.77
C ASP A 239 10.87 7.46 18.05
N LEU A 240 11.08 7.27 16.73
CA LEU A 240 10.26 6.45 15.85
C LEU A 240 11.01 5.19 15.44
N LEU A 241 10.27 4.12 15.17
CA LEU A 241 10.80 2.88 14.62
C LEU A 241 11.27 3.10 13.18
N GLU A 242 12.23 2.29 12.77
CA GLU A 242 12.60 2.13 11.38
C GLU A 242 11.88 0.91 10.81
N SER A 243 11.48 0.98 9.54
CA SER A 243 10.99 -0.15 8.76
C SER A 243 11.75 -0.23 7.43
N ALA A 244 11.63 -1.36 6.74
CA ALA A 244 12.29 -1.60 5.49
C ALA A 244 11.50 -2.54 4.59
N GLY A 245 11.35 -2.18 3.32
CA GLY A 245 10.65 -3.03 2.37
C GLY A 245 10.93 -2.65 0.93
N SER A 246 10.79 -3.63 0.04
CA SER A 246 11.11 -3.46 -1.37
C SER A 246 9.96 -2.85 -2.16
N ASP A 247 8.72 -2.93 -1.66
CA ASP A 247 7.50 -2.59 -2.38
C ASP A 247 7.39 -3.42 -3.68
N PHE A 248 7.66 -4.72 -3.50
CA PHE A 248 7.64 -5.72 -4.56
C PHE A 248 6.22 -5.93 -5.10
N HIS A 249 6.08 -5.87 -6.42
CA HIS A 249 4.82 -6.13 -7.15
C HIS A 249 4.98 -7.19 -8.25
N GLY A 250 6.10 -7.92 -8.27
CA GLY A 250 6.42 -8.87 -9.35
C GLY A 250 6.50 -8.20 -10.72
N ALA A 251 5.81 -8.74 -11.72
CA ALA A 251 5.93 -8.29 -13.12
C ALA A 251 5.41 -6.86 -13.34
N ASN A 252 4.60 -6.31 -12.43
CA ASN A 252 4.15 -4.91 -12.49
C ASN A 252 5.27 -3.91 -12.13
N LYS A 253 6.31 -4.35 -11.40
CA LYS A 253 7.53 -3.57 -11.12
C LYS A 253 8.76 -4.45 -11.41
N PRO A 254 9.09 -4.73 -12.68
CA PRO A 254 10.06 -5.77 -13.05
C PRO A 254 11.49 -5.51 -12.58
N ASN A 255 11.82 -4.25 -12.24
CA ASN A 255 13.14 -3.85 -11.75
C ASN A 255 13.25 -3.87 -10.21
N ILE A 256 12.20 -4.33 -9.51
CA ILE A 256 12.14 -4.42 -8.06
C ILE A 256 12.13 -5.90 -7.68
N HIS A 257 13.15 -6.34 -6.96
CA HIS A 257 13.30 -7.71 -6.51
C HIS A 257 12.95 -7.85 -5.04
N LEU A 258 12.19 -8.90 -4.69
CA LEU A 258 11.81 -9.22 -3.32
C LEU A 258 13.05 -9.29 -2.40
N GLY A 259 13.02 -8.56 -1.28
CA GLY A 259 14.10 -8.44 -0.31
C GLY A 259 15.34 -7.68 -0.77
N ARG A 260 15.41 -7.25 -2.04
CA ARG A 260 16.59 -6.60 -2.64
C ARG A 260 16.33 -5.25 -3.31
N GLY A 261 15.07 -4.92 -3.57
CA GLY A 261 14.69 -3.73 -4.32
C GLY A 261 15.41 -3.68 -5.67
N LYS A 262 16.07 -2.56 -5.97
CA LYS A 262 16.92 -2.40 -7.17
C LYS A 262 18.34 -2.97 -7.03
N GLY A 263 18.58 -3.82 -6.03
CA GLY A 263 19.88 -4.44 -5.74
C GLY A 263 20.63 -3.87 -4.53
N GLY A 264 20.18 -2.74 -3.99
CA GLY A 264 20.78 -2.08 -2.83
C GLY A 264 20.07 -2.30 -1.49
N LEU A 265 18.86 -2.89 -1.49
CA LEU A 265 18.12 -3.13 -0.26
C LEU A 265 18.60 -4.43 0.39
N ARG A 266 19.03 -4.37 1.64
CA ARG A 266 19.37 -5.54 2.47
C ARG A 266 18.96 -5.25 3.90
N ALA A 267 17.67 -5.42 4.16
CA ALA A 267 17.11 -5.13 5.47
C ALA A 267 17.43 -6.27 6.44
N SER A 268 18.10 -5.95 7.56
CA SER A 268 18.38 -6.94 8.60
C SER A 268 17.12 -7.25 9.41
N TYR A 269 16.93 -8.52 9.75
CA TYR A 269 15.93 -9.01 10.69
C TYR A 269 15.99 -8.31 12.07
N ALA A 270 17.12 -7.68 12.42
CA ALA A 270 17.23 -6.83 13.61
C ALA A 270 16.24 -5.63 13.60
N ILE A 271 15.80 -5.17 12.42
CA ILE A 271 14.75 -4.14 12.30
C ILE A 271 13.44 -4.70 12.87
N LEU A 272 13.03 -5.89 12.42
CA LEU A 272 11.82 -6.56 12.87
C LEU A 272 11.87 -6.88 14.38
N GLU A 273 13.02 -7.32 14.90
CA GLU A 273 13.22 -7.55 16.34
C GLU A 273 13.01 -6.28 17.18
N ARG A 274 13.47 -5.11 16.71
CA ARG A 274 13.21 -3.84 17.40
C ARG A 274 11.73 -3.48 17.39
N MET A 275 11.03 -3.73 16.28
CA MET A 275 9.58 -3.51 16.20
C MET A 275 8.83 -4.45 17.16
N LYS A 276 9.21 -5.73 17.22
CA LYS A 276 8.64 -6.71 18.16
C LYS A 276 8.86 -6.31 19.61
N ALA A 277 10.09 -5.92 19.98
CA ALA A 277 10.39 -5.44 21.33
C ALA A 277 9.57 -4.19 21.69
N HIS A 278 9.36 -3.28 20.74
CA HIS A 278 8.47 -2.13 20.96
C HIS A 278 7.02 -2.57 21.21
N ARG A 279 6.47 -3.48 20.39
CA ARG A 279 5.11 -4.02 20.58
C ARG A 279 4.94 -4.71 21.94
N GLN A 280 5.93 -5.50 22.36
CA GLN A 280 5.91 -6.16 23.67
C GLN A 280 5.86 -5.17 24.83
N ARG A 281 6.59 -4.05 24.75
CA ARG A 281 6.51 -2.96 25.76
C ARG A 281 5.13 -2.32 25.84
N LEU A 282 4.38 -2.33 24.73
CA LEU A 282 3.00 -1.86 24.67
C LEU A 282 1.96 -2.94 25.04
N GLY A 283 2.40 -4.17 25.39
CA GLY A 283 1.50 -5.30 25.65
C GLY A 283 0.81 -5.85 24.40
N LEU A 284 1.35 -5.57 23.21
CA LEU A 284 0.79 -6.01 21.93
C LEU A 284 1.41 -7.34 21.46
N PRO A 285 0.65 -8.20 20.76
CA PRO A 285 1.14 -9.48 20.25
C PRO A 285 2.20 -9.29 19.14
N THR A 286 3.14 -10.22 19.04
CA THR A 286 4.23 -10.18 18.04
C THR A 286 4.24 -11.34 17.05
N GLY A 287 3.38 -12.35 17.27
CA GLY A 287 3.19 -13.45 16.34
C GLY A 287 2.28 -13.08 15.17
N SER A 288 2.38 -13.89 14.11
CA SER A 288 1.53 -13.90 12.92
C SER A 288 0.21 -14.62 13.16
#